data_AF-Q2FNE9-F1
#
_entry.id   AF-Q2FNE9-F1
#
_cell.length_a   1.000
_cell.length_b   1.000
_cell.length_c   1.000
_cell.angle_alpha   90.00
_cell.angle_beta   90.00
_cell.angle_gamma   90.00
#
_symmetry.space_group_name_H-M   'P 1'
#
loop_
_entity.id
_entity.type
_entity.pdbx_description
1 polymer ?
#
loop_
_entity_poly.entity_id
_entity_poly.type
_entity_poly.pdbx_seq_one_letter_code
_entity_poly.pdbx_strand_id
1 'polypeptide(L)'
;MDLIRSRYIIHGDVQRVGYRDVVQKLAIKNGIKGEVRNLEDLDVQIIAEGTKEAISHFSNIIYIQDFPINVESIETREEPYTGEFRTFKIIRGDTGEEMAERMDTAIQHLNLIGKYSKTAADNSTTLIEMMHTSLDKQDRMLEKQDQMLQKQDQMLEKQDQMIGKQDDMISVQHETVDEIKGLRKDSKSYLEKEFSEIHKRLHSIENALNDAGIKIH
;
A
#
# COMPACT_ATOMS: atom_id res chain seq x y z
N MET A 1 26.33 -51.16 23.19
CA MET A 1 25.23 -50.18 23.15
C MET A 1 24.27 -50.58 24.25
N ASP A 2 24.07 -49.69 25.22
CA ASP A 2 23.17 -49.98 26.34
C ASP A 2 21.73 -49.86 25.85
N LEU A 3 21.01 -50.98 25.91
CA LEU A 3 19.58 -51.04 25.61
C LEU A 3 18.81 -50.75 26.89
N ILE A 4 17.85 -49.83 26.80
CA ILE A 4 17.00 -49.45 27.91
C ILE A 4 15.53 -49.49 27.49
N ARG A 5 14.67 -49.57 28.49
CA ARG A 5 13.22 -49.39 28.35
C ARG A 5 12.83 -48.13 29.13
N SER A 6 11.98 -47.30 28.55
CA SER A 6 11.43 -46.14 29.21
C SER A 6 9.91 -46.11 29.07
N ARG A 7 9.24 -45.82 30.17
CA ARG A 7 7.82 -45.54 30.23
C ARG A 7 7.62 -44.04 30.31
N TYR A 8 6.78 -43.52 29.43
CA TYR A 8 6.35 -42.13 29.42
C TYR A 8 4.86 -42.05 29.71
N ILE A 9 4.47 -41.12 30.58
CA ILE A 9 3.09 -40.65 30.72
C ILE A 9 3.06 -39.22 30.18
N ILE A 10 2.21 -38.99 29.18
CA ILE A 10 2.11 -37.72 28.46
C ILE A 10 0.82 -37.04 28.89
N HIS A 11 0.95 -35.85 29.44
CA HIS A 11 -0.15 -35.01 29.89
C HIS A 11 -0.42 -33.88 28.90
N GLY A 12 -1.68 -33.45 28.80
CA GLY A 12 -2.13 -32.32 27.99
C GLY A 12 -3.18 -32.70 26.94
N ASP A 13 -3.32 -31.88 25.90
CA ASP A 13 -4.23 -32.13 24.78
C ASP A 13 -3.59 -33.12 23.80
N VAL A 14 -3.55 -34.39 24.20
CA VAL A 14 -2.86 -35.46 23.47
C VAL A 14 -3.79 -36.60 23.02
N GLN A 15 -5.04 -36.61 23.47
CA GLN A 15 -6.06 -37.55 22.99
C GLN A 15 -6.94 -36.92 21.92
N ARG A 16 -7.48 -37.76 21.01
CA ARG A 16 -8.37 -37.36 19.90
C ARG A 16 -7.78 -36.36 18.88
N VAL A 17 -6.51 -35.99 19.04
CA VAL A 17 -5.77 -35.04 18.19
C VAL A 17 -4.73 -35.70 17.26
N GLY A 18 -4.70 -37.04 17.22
CA GLY A 18 -3.78 -37.80 16.36
C GLY A 18 -2.37 -37.99 16.93
N TYR A 19 -2.13 -37.65 18.19
CA TYR A 19 -0.81 -37.77 18.84
C TYR A 19 -0.21 -39.19 18.73
N ARG A 20 -1.00 -40.24 18.98
CA ARG A 20 -0.55 -41.65 18.87
C ARG A 20 0.02 -41.99 17.49
N ASP A 21 -0.60 -41.49 16.42
CA ASP A 21 -0.13 -41.68 15.04
C ASP A 21 1.20 -40.96 14.79
N VAL A 22 1.37 -39.76 15.36
CA VAL A 22 2.64 -39.00 15.28
C VAL A 22 3.74 -39.73 16.04
N VAL A 23 3.48 -40.14 17.28
CA VAL A 23 4.43 -40.87 18.14
C VAL A 23 4.87 -42.17 17.47
N GLN A 24 3.96 -42.95 16.89
CA GLN A 24 4.33 -44.18 16.18
C GLN A 24 5.28 -43.90 15.00
N LYS A 25 5.00 -42.86 14.19
CA LYS A 25 5.88 -42.48 13.07
C LYS A 25 7.26 -42.07 13.57
N LEU A 26 7.34 -41.28 14.65
CA LEU A 26 8.59 -40.87 15.26
C LEU A 26 9.37 -42.06 15.83
N ALA A 27 8.69 -42.99 16.48
CA ALA A 27 9.33 -44.18 17.06
C ALA A 27 9.94 -45.06 15.97
N ILE A 28 9.17 -45.37 14.91
CA ILE A 28 9.66 -46.19 13.78
C ILE A 28 10.86 -45.52 13.11
N LYS A 29 10.80 -44.20 12.86
CA LYS A 29 11.90 -43.44 12.24
C LYS A 29 13.19 -43.47 13.04
N ASN A 30 13.10 -43.55 14.37
CA ASN A 30 14.24 -43.56 15.28
C ASN A 30 14.66 -44.98 15.73
N GLY A 31 14.10 -46.03 15.12
CA GLY A 31 14.44 -47.42 15.44
C GLY A 31 13.96 -47.89 16.81
N ILE A 32 12.93 -47.24 17.35
CA ILE A 32 12.37 -47.52 18.68
C ILE A 32 11.23 -48.51 18.56
N LYS A 33 11.20 -49.48 19.47
CA LYS A 33 10.16 -50.50 19.55
C LYS A 33 9.33 -50.27 20.80
N GLY A 34 8.08 -50.72 20.81
CA GLY A 34 7.22 -50.45 21.95
C GLY A 34 5.75 -50.31 21.59
N GLU A 35 5.05 -49.54 22.41
CA GLU A 35 3.63 -49.29 22.21
C GLU A 35 3.20 -47.93 22.74
N VAL A 36 2.11 -47.41 22.18
CA VAL A 36 1.43 -46.23 22.66
C VAL A 36 -0.06 -46.52 22.86
N ARG A 37 -0.63 -46.08 23.98
CA ARG A 37 -2.04 -46.28 24.33
C ARG A 37 -2.61 -45.06 25.05
N ASN A 38 -3.90 -44.83 24.85
CA ASN A 38 -4.64 -43.86 25.66
C ASN A 38 -4.92 -44.49 27.04
N LEU A 39 -4.87 -43.66 28.07
CA LEU A 39 -5.32 -43.97 29.42
C LEU A 39 -6.74 -43.39 29.65
N GLU A 40 -7.42 -43.87 30.68
CA GLU A 40 -8.80 -43.45 31.03
C GLU A 40 -8.86 -42.02 31.57
N ASP A 41 -7.76 -41.51 32.12
CA ASP A 41 -7.57 -40.18 32.70
C ASP A 41 -7.27 -39.09 31.65
N LEU A 42 -7.50 -39.37 30.37
CA LEU A 42 -7.17 -38.51 29.22
C LEU A 42 -5.67 -38.37 28.92
N ASP A 43 -4.78 -39.08 29.62
CA ASP A 43 -3.35 -39.10 29.33
C ASP A 43 -2.97 -40.15 28.28
N VAL A 44 -1.73 -40.08 27.78
CA VAL A 44 -1.19 -41.09 26.85
C VAL A 44 0.00 -41.78 27.48
N GLN A 45 -0.01 -43.12 27.49
CA GLN A 45 1.14 -43.90 27.90
C GLN A 45 1.92 -44.38 26.69
N ILE A 46 3.25 -44.22 26.76
CA ILE A 46 4.20 -44.78 25.80
C ILE A 46 5.16 -45.71 26.54
N ILE A 47 5.35 -46.92 26.02
CA ILE A 47 6.45 -47.80 26.40
C ILE A 47 7.40 -47.84 25.21
N ALA A 48 8.67 -47.53 25.43
CA ALA A 48 9.66 -47.44 24.37
C ALA A 48 10.94 -48.18 24.77
N GLU A 49 11.45 -49.01 23.86
CA GLU A 49 12.68 -49.78 23.98
C GLU A 49 13.63 -49.45 22.84
N GLY A 50 14.90 -49.24 23.18
CA GLY A 50 15.93 -48.92 22.21
C GLY A 50 17.29 -48.65 22.86
N THR A 51 18.24 -48.20 22.06
CA THR A 51 19.53 -47.70 22.57
C THR A 51 19.30 -46.45 23.42
N LYS A 52 20.08 -46.28 24.49
CA LYS A 52 20.01 -45.11 25.37
C LYS A 52 20.00 -43.77 24.62
N GLU A 53 20.79 -43.66 23.55
CA GLU A 53 20.86 -42.46 22.71
C GLU A 53 19.54 -42.21 21.97
N ALA A 54 18.97 -43.24 21.35
CA ALA A 54 17.69 -43.15 20.65
C ALA A 54 16.52 -42.80 21.60
N ILE A 55 16.52 -43.37 22.81
CA ILE A 55 15.50 -43.11 23.84
C ILE A 55 15.60 -41.67 24.36
N SER A 56 16.82 -41.16 24.58
CA SER A 56 17.03 -39.76 24.96
C SER A 56 16.64 -38.79 23.85
N HIS A 57 16.87 -39.13 22.58
CA HIS A 57 16.36 -38.32 21.47
C HIS A 57 14.82 -38.36 21.39
N PHE A 58 14.24 -39.54 21.60
CA PHE A 58 12.80 -39.76 21.54
C PHE A 58 12.04 -38.94 22.57
N SER A 59 12.51 -38.89 23.82
CA SER A 59 11.87 -38.10 24.87
C SER A 59 11.72 -36.62 24.52
N ASN A 60 12.65 -36.08 23.72
CA ASN A 60 12.60 -34.68 23.29
C ASN A 60 11.62 -34.46 22.13
N ILE A 61 11.56 -35.37 21.16
CA ILE A 61 10.73 -35.19 19.96
C ILE A 61 9.26 -35.55 20.17
N ILE A 62 8.92 -36.30 21.23
CA ILE A 62 7.53 -36.57 21.60
C ILE A 62 6.88 -35.44 22.40
N TYR A 63 7.64 -34.41 22.79
CA TYR A 63 7.12 -33.16 23.35
C TYR A 63 6.70 -32.24 22.19
N ILE A 64 5.40 -32.17 21.91
CA ILE A 64 4.84 -31.48 20.74
C ILE A 64 3.92 -30.37 21.22
N GLN A 65 4.18 -29.14 20.77
CA GLN A 65 3.35 -27.95 21.00
C GLN A 65 2.97 -27.35 19.65
N ASP A 66 2.04 -28.00 18.97
CA ASP A 66 1.54 -27.58 17.65
C ASP A 66 0.07 -27.97 17.52
N PHE A 67 -0.82 -26.98 17.38
CA PHE A 67 -2.27 -27.22 17.33
C PHE A 67 -2.60 -28.21 16.21
N PRO A 68 -3.35 -29.31 16.48
CA PRO A 68 -4.18 -29.54 17.67
C PRO A 68 -3.52 -30.29 18.83
N ILE A 69 -2.23 -30.63 18.77
CA ILE A 69 -1.50 -31.38 19.82
C ILE A 69 -0.80 -30.40 20.77
N ASN A 70 -1.09 -30.51 22.06
CA ASN A 70 -0.38 -29.72 23.08
C ASN A 70 0.05 -30.61 24.25
N VAL A 71 1.32 -31.00 24.24
CA VAL A 71 1.94 -31.71 25.37
C VAL A 71 2.31 -30.69 26.44
N GLU A 72 1.73 -30.84 27.64
CA GLU A 72 1.98 -29.97 28.79
C GLU A 72 3.17 -30.48 29.63
N SER A 73 3.23 -31.78 29.85
CA SER A 73 4.32 -32.40 30.59
C SER A 73 4.49 -33.88 30.26
N ILE A 74 5.67 -34.42 30.56
CA ILE A 74 6.03 -35.82 30.32
C ILE A 74 6.64 -36.39 31.60
N GLU A 75 5.98 -37.35 32.22
CA GLU A 75 6.59 -38.16 33.27
C GLU A 75 7.39 -39.30 32.66
N THR A 76 8.66 -39.45 33.05
CA THR A 76 9.55 -40.50 32.52
C THR A 76 9.98 -41.44 33.62
N ARG A 77 9.94 -42.75 33.37
CA ARG A 77 10.49 -43.79 34.24
C ARG A 77 11.32 -44.78 33.43
N GLU A 78 12.58 -44.96 33.81
CA GLU A 78 13.43 -46.00 33.22
C GLU A 78 13.11 -47.37 33.84
N GLU A 79 13.04 -48.40 33.00
CA GLU A 79 12.74 -49.78 33.35
C GLU A 79 13.81 -50.71 32.72
N PRO A 80 14.00 -51.93 33.25
CA PRO A 80 14.87 -52.92 32.61
C PRO A 80 14.39 -53.27 31.20
N TYR A 81 15.31 -53.38 30.25
CA TYR A 81 15.01 -53.82 28.89
C TYR A 81 14.45 -55.25 28.89
N THR A 82 13.28 -55.47 28.28
CA THR A 82 12.64 -56.80 28.18
C THR A 82 12.76 -57.37 26.78
N GLY A 83 12.84 -56.54 25.74
CA GLY A 83 12.99 -56.97 24.35
C GLY A 83 11.75 -57.65 23.78
N GLU A 84 10.58 -57.41 24.38
CA GLU A 84 9.32 -58.06 24.02
C GLU A 84 8.69 -57.49 22.73
N PHE A 85 9.12 -56.29 22.32
CA PHE A 85 8.55 -55.61 21.17
C PHE A 85 9.33 -55.89 19.89
N ARG A 86 8.61 -56.31 18.83
CA ARG A 86 9.19 -56.44 17.48
C ARG A 86 9.17 -55.14 16.68
N THR A 87 8.17 -54.30 16.92
CA THR A 87 7.93 -53.00 16.25
C THR A 87 7.21 -52.07 17.23
N PHE A 88 6.93 -50.84 16.80
CA PHE A 88 6.12 -49.89 17.57
C PHE A 88 4.64 -49.98 17.17
N LYS A 89 3.74 -50.23 18.14
CA LYS A 89 2.31 -50.43 17.89
C LYS A 89 1.44 -49.38 18.59
N ILE A 90 0.29 -49.07 17.98
CA ILE A 90 -0.77 -48.29 18.63
C ILE A 90 -1.77 -49.29 19.23
N ILE A 91 -2.02 -49.19 20.52
CA ILE A 91 -3.07 -49.95 21.21
C ILE A 91 -4.34 -49.08 21.20
N ARG A 92 -5.42 -49.63 20.66
CA ARG A 92 -6.74 -49.00 20.60
C ARG A 92 -7.68 -49.68 21.59
N GLY A 93 -8.53 -48.89 22.22
CA GLY A 93 -9.55 -49.37 23.15
C GLY A 93 -10.81 -49.82 22.42
N ASP A 94 -11.98 -49.62 23.04
CA ASP A 94 -13.26 -49.87 22.35
C ASP A 94 -13.38 -48.97 21.11
N THR A 95 -13.71 -49.60 19.98
CA THR A 95 -13.70 -48.93 18.67
C THR A 95 -14.91 -48.01 18.50
N GLY A 96 -16.03 -48.28 19.19
CA GLY A 96 -17.24 -47.47 19.11
C GLY A 96 -17.09 -46.13 19.81
N GLU A 97 -16.66 -46.17 21.07
CA GLU A 97 -16.44 -44.97 21.90
C GLU A 97 -15.35 -44.06 21.31
N GLU A 98 -14.20 -44.64 20.93
CA GLU A 98 -13.08 -43.88 20.35
C GLU A 98 -13.47 -43.17 19.03
N MET A 99 -14.38 -43.75 18.25
CA MET A 99 -14.86 -43.16 16.99
C MET A 99 -15.85 -42.01 17.23
N ALA A 100 -16.77 -42.16 18.18
CA ALA A 100 -17.74 -41.12 18.54
C ALA A 100 -17.00 -39.86 19.04
N GLU A 101 -16.02 -40.07 19.91
CA GLU A 101 -15.16 -39.03 20.45
C GLU A 101 -14.38 -38.24 19.38
N ARG A 102 -13.80 -38.94 18.39
CA ARG A 102 -13.10 -38.33 17.26
C ARG A 102 -14.06 -37.52 16.37
N MET A 103 -15.30 -38.00 16.21
CA MET A 103 -16.33 -37.30 15.45
C MET A 103 -16.74 -36.00 16.13
N ASP A 104 -16.93 -35.99 17.44
CA ASP A 104 -17.27 -34.77 18.20
C ASP A 104 -16.18 -33.70 18.06
N THR A 105 -14.90 -34.10 18.18
CA THR A 105 -13.76 -33.20 17.94
C THR A 105 -13.76 -32.67 16.50
N ALA A 106 -14.05 -33.52 15.50
CA ALA A 106 -14.14 -33.08 14.11
C ALA A 106 -15.27 -32.05 13.90
N ILE A 107 -16.43 -32.24 14.52
CA ILE A 107 -17.55 -31.28 14.48
C ILE A 107 -17.15 -29.95 15.11
N GLN A 108 -16.46 -29.96 16.25
CA GLN A 108 -15.95 -28.74 16.88
C GLN A 108 -14.98 -27.99 15.97
N HIS A 109 -14.04 -28.69 15.32
CA HIS A 109 -13.13 -28.07 14.35
C HIS A 109 -13.86 -27.49 13.14
N LEU A 110 -14.86 -28.19 12.58
CA LEU A 110 -15.67 -27.68 11.49
C LEU A 110 -16.44 -26.40 11.88
N ASN A 111 -16.98 -26.36 13.10
CA ASN A 111 -17.62 -25.16 13.63
C ASN A 111 -16.64 -23.99 13.78
N LEU A 112 -15.41 -24.26 14.23
CA LEU A 112 -14.36 -23.24 14.30
C LEU A 112 -14.01 -22.71 12.91
N ILE A 113 -13.79 -23.60 11.94
CA ILE A 113 -13.53 -23.24 10.54
C ILE A 113 -14.66 -22.37 9.99
N GLY A 114 -15.92 -22.76 10.22
CA GLY A 114 -17.09 -21.99 9.81
C GLY A 114 -17.11 -20.57 10.40
N LYS A 115 -16.79 -20.43 11.70
CA LYS A 115 -16.68 -19.12 12.37
C LYS A 115 -15.59 -18.27 11.75
N TYR A 116 -14.37 -18.79 11.61
CA TYR A 116 -13.24 -18.03 11.04
C TYR A 116 -13.50 -17.66 9.57
N SER A 117 -14.07 -18.58 8.78
CA SER A 117 -14.44 -18.31 7.39
C SER A 117 -15.49 -17.21 7.29
N LYS A 118 -16.49 -17.19 8.19
CA LYS A 118 -17.49 -16.13 8.24
C LYS A 118 -16.85 -14.78 8.58
N THR A 119 -16.03 -14.72 9.63
CA THR A 119 -15.30 -13.50 10.00
C THR A 119 -14.40 -12.99 8.86
N ALA A 120 -13.72 -13.89 8.14
CA ALA A 120 -12.92 -13.52 6.98
C ALA A 120 -13.77 -12.94 5.84
N ALA A 121 -14.95 -13.50 5.59
CA ALA A 121 -15.89 -12.97 4.59
C ALA A 121 -16.46 -11.61 4.99
N ASP A 122 -16.83 -11.42 6.26
CA ASP A 122 -17.31 -10.14 6.79
C ASP A 122 -16.23 -9.06 6.66
N ASN A 123 -14.99 -9.36 7.08
CA ASN A 123 -13.85 -8.45 6.94
C ASN A 123 -13.57 -8.09 5.47
N SER A 124 -13.67 -9.06 4.57
CA SER A 124 -13.51 -8.85 3.12
C SER A 124 -14.59 -7.92 2.57
N THR A 125 -15.83 -8.06 3.05
CA THR A 125 -16.95 -7.18 2.66
C THR A 125 -16.69 -5.75 3.09
N THR A 126 -16.24 -5.53 4.33
CA THR A 126 -15.84 -4.20 4.81
C THR A 126 -14.68 -3.59 4.01
N LEU A 127 -13.67 -4.38 3.63
CA LEU A 127 -12.58 -3.94 2.77
C LEU A 127 -13.08 -3.46 1.40
N ILE A 128 -14.01 -4.20 0.79
CA ILE A 128 -14.61 -3.84 -0.50
C ILE A 128 -15.38 -2.51 -0.38
N GLU A 129 -16.17 -2.32 0.68
CA GLU A 129 -16.88 -1.06 0.93
C GLU A 129 -15.94 0.14 1.09
N MET A 130 -14.83 -0.04 1.83
CA MET A 130 -13.79 0.98 1.97
C MET A 130 -13.13 1.29 0.63
N MET A 131 -12.85 0.28 -0.19
CA MET A 131 -12.29 0.46 -1.53
C MET A 131 -13.24 1.25 -2.43
N HIS A 132 -14.53 0.91 -2.45
CA HIS A 132 -15.54 1.67 -3.20
C HIS A 132 -15.59 3.14 -2.75
N THR A 133 -15.59 3.39 -1.45
CA THR A 133 -15.57 4.76 -0.91
C THR A 133 -14.30 5.52 -1.30
N SER A 134 -13.17 4.83 -1.41
CA SER A 134 -11.90 5.43 -1.85
C SER A 134 -11.93 5.77 -3.33
N LEU A 135 -12.48 4.89 -4.18
CA LEU A 135 -12.67 5.13 -5.60
C LEU A 135 -13.60 6.32 -5.84
N ASP A 136 -14.75 6.40 -5.16
CA ASP A 136 -15.66 7.54 -5.26
C ASP A 136 -14.98 8.87 -4.90
N LYS A 137 -14.06 8.85 -3.92
CA LYS A 137 -13.26 10.04 -3.56
C LYS A 137 -12.24 10.39 -4.63
N GLN A 138 -11.63 9.40 -5.28
CA GLN A 138 -10.71 9.62 -6.40
C GLN A 138 -11.47 10.21 -7.60
N ASP A 139 -12.65 9.69 -7.94
CA ASP A 139 -13.47 10.21 -9.03
C ASP A 139 -13.84 11.69 -8.79
N ARG A 140 -14.26 12.05 -7.57
CA ARG A 140 -14.51 13.45 -7.20
C ARG A 140 -13.26 14.33 -7.25
N MET A 141 -12.08 13.76 -7.02
CA MET A 141 -10.81 14.50 -7.12
C MET A 141 -10.47 14.76 -8.58
N LEU A 142 -10.65 13.77 -9.45
CA LEU A 142 -10.44 13.90 -10.90
C LEU A 142 -11.40 14.95 -11.48
N GLU A 143 -12.68 14.90 -11.14
CA GLU A 143 -13.66 15.90 -11.59
C GLU A 143 -13.25 17.33 -11.17
N LYS A 144 -12.73 17.49 -9.95
CA LYS A 144 -12.22 18.79 -9.49
C LYS A 144 -10.95 19.23 -10.24
N GLN A 145 -10.08 18.29 -10.62
CA GLN A 145 -8.91 18.59 -11.44
C GLN A 145 -9.34 19.04 -12.85
N ASP A 146 -10.31 18.37 -13.46
CA ASP A 146 -10.85 18.76 -14.76
C ASP A 146 -11.46 20.17 -14.73
N GLN A 147 -12.23 20.50 -13.68
CA GLN A 147 -12.74 21.86 -13.48
C GLN A 147 -11.62 22.89 -13.29
N MET A 148 -10.51 22.52 -12.64
CA MET A 148 -9.37 23.40 -12.46
C MET A 148 -8.65 23.66 -13.78
N LEU A 149 -8.45 22.62 -14.61
CA LEU A 149 -7.87 22.73 -15.94
C LEU A 149 -8.73 23.64 -16.83
N GLN A 150 -10.05 23.44 -16.84
CA GLN A 150 -10.96 24.30 -17.61
C GLN A 150 -10.86 25.77 -17.19
N LYS A 151 -10.71 26.05 -15.89
CA LYS A 151 -10.51 27.42 -15.39
C LYS A 151 -9.16 28.00 -15.79
N GLN A 152 -8.11 27.18 -15.85
CA GLN A 152 -6.80 27.59 -16.36
C GLN A 152 -6.89 27.94 -17.84
N ASP A 153 -7.56 27.13 -18.67
CA ASP A 153 -7.76 27.42 -20.09
C ASP A 153 -8.51 28.73 -20.31
N GLN A 154 -9.58 28.98 -19.55
CA GLN A 154 -10.30 30.26 -19.58
C GLN A 154 -9.44 31.45 -19.16
N MET A 155 -8.50 31.25 -18.23
CA MET A 155 -7.57 32.30 -17.81
C MET A 155 -6.56 32.61 -18.90
N LEU A 156 -6.03 31.59 -19.57
CA LEU A 156 -5.12 31.74 -20.71
C LEU A 156 -5.80 32.48 -21.86
N GLU A 157 -7.05 32.10 -22.22
CA GLU A 157 -7.81 32.79 -23.26
C GLU A 157 -8.00 34.29 -22.94
N LYS A 158 -8.30 34.62 -21.67
CA LYS A 158 -8.41 36.02 -21.24
C LYS A 158 -7.08 36.77 -21.28
N GLN A 159 -5.97 36.09 -20.98
CA GLN A 159 -4.63 36.67 -21.12
C GLN A 159 -4.32 36.96 -22.59
N ASP A 160 -4.60 36.04 -23.50
CA ASP A 160 -4.41 36.24 -24.94
C ASP A 160 -5.24 37.43 -25.47
N GLN A 161 -6.50 37.54 -25.05
CA GLN A 161 -7.34 38.70 -25.39
C GLN A 161 -6.78 40.02 -24.83
N MET A 162 -6.18 39.99 -23.64
CA MET A 162 -5.58 41.17 -23.03
C MET A 162 -4.31 41.59 -23.78
N ILE A 163 -3.48 40.63 -24.19
CA ILE A 163 -2.29 40.88 -25.02
C ILE A 163 -2.71 41.49 -26.35
N GLY A 164 -3.72 40.93 -27.03
CA GLY A 164 -4.22 41.50 -28.29
C GLY A 164 -4.71 42.95 -28.14
N LYS A 165 -5.42 43.28 -27.05
CA LYS A 165 -5.82 44.67 -26.77
C LYS A 165 -4.64 45.59 -26.47
N GLN A 166 -3.57 45.08 -25.85
CA GLN A 166 -2.34 45.84 -25.63
C GLN A 166 -1.63 46.11 -26.96
N ASP A 167 -1.57 45.13 -27.86
CA ASP A 167 -0.99 45.29 -29.20
C ASP A 167 -1.76 46.36 -30.01
N ASP A 168 -3.10 46.31 -30.00
CA ASP A 168 -3.96 47.33 -30.63
C ASP A 168 -3.68 48.73 -30.06
N MET A 169 -3.59 48.84 -28.73
CA MET A 169 -3.29 50.10 -28.06
C MET A 169 -1.91 50.63 -28.44
N ILE A 170 -0.91 49.77 -28.51
CA ILE A 170 0.44 50.11 -28.95
C ILE A 170 0.40 50.61 -30.40
N SER A 171 -0.35 49.94 -31.29
CA SER A 171 -0.50 50.36 -32.68
C SER A 171 -1.10 51.78 -32.79
N VAL A 172 -2.19 52.04 -32.07
CA VAL A 172 -2.83 53.38 -32.03
C VAL A 172 -1.87 54.44 -31.46
N GLN A 173 -1.07 54.09 -30.45
CA GLN A 173 -0.05 55.00 -29.92
C GLN A 173 1.02 55.34 -30.97
N HIS A 174 1.47 54.37 -31.77
CA HIS A 174 2.42 54.61 -32.86
C HIS A 174 1.82 55.54 -33.93
N GLU A 175 0.58 55.30 -34.35
CA GLU A 175 -0.12 56.16 -35.31
C GLU A 175 -0.27 57.60 -34.78
N THR A 176 -0.65 57.76 -33.51
CA THR A 176 -0.75 59.06 -32.86
C THR A 176 0.59 59.81 -32.84
N VAL A 177 1.69 59.09 -32.56
CA VAL A 177 3.04 59.67 -32.57
C VAL A 177 3.42 60.13 -33.96
N ASP A 178 3.08 59.37 -35.00
CA ASP A 178 3.42 59.71 -36.38
C ASP A 178 2.58 60.89 -36.91
N GLU A 179 1.30 60.98 -36.56
CA GLU A 179 0.45 62.17 -36.80
C GLU A 179 1.04 63.43 -36.13
N ILE A 180 1.45 63.34 -34.86
CA ILE A 180 2.10 64.46 -34.16
C ILE A 180 3.40 64.89 -34.87
N LYS A 181 4.22 63.93 -35.33
CA LYS A 181 5.43 64.24 -36.11
C LYS A 181 5.08 64.92 -37.43
N GLY A 182 4.03 64.45 -38.12
CA GLY A 182 3.50 65.04 -39.35
C GLY A 182 3.07 66.50 -39.14
N LEU A 183 2.18 66.75 -38.18
CA LEU A 183 1.73 68.09 -37.81
C LEU A 183 2.88 69.04 -37.45
N ARG A 184 3.90 68.56 -36.72
CA ARG A 184 5.10 69.36 -36.41
C ARG A 184 5.89 69.72 -37.66
N LYS A 185 6.03 68.79 -38.60
CA LYS A 185 6.71 69.03 -39.88
C LYS A 185 5.94 70.04 -40.74
N ASP A 186 4.63 69.89 -40.85
CA ASP A 186 3.77 70.78 -41.63
C ASP A 186 3.74 72.19 -41.03
N SER A 187 3.62 72.30 -39.70
CA SER A 187 3.68 73.57 -38.98
C SER A 187 5.04 74.26 -39.18
N LYS A 188 6.14 73.51 -39.12
CA LYS A 188 7.48 74.03 -39.40
C LYS A 188 7.56 74.58 -40.84
N SER A 189 7.09 73.81 -41.83
CA SER A 189 7.09 74.23 -43.23
C SER A 189 6.23 75.47 -43.47
N TYR A 190 5.05 75.55 -42.84
CA TYR A 190 4.17 76.71 -42.94
C TYR A 190 4.81 77.96 -42.32
N LEU A 191 5.35 77.83 -41.10
CA LEU A 191 6.04 78.94 -40.43
C LEU A 191 7.25 79.42 -41.22
N GLU A 192 8.09 78.53 -41.74
CA GLU A 192 9.24 78.91 -42.58
C GLU A 192 8.81 79.69 -43.84
N LYS A 193 7.69 79.28 -44.47
CA LYS A 193 7.13 79.98 -45.63
C LYS A 193 6.59 81.36 -45.26
N GLU A 194 5.76 81.46 -44.22
CA GLU A 194 5.20 82.73 -43.75
C GLU A 194 6.28 83.70 -43.31
N PHE A 195 7.29 83.23 -42.55
CA PHE A 195 8.42 84.08 -42.17
C PHE A 195 9.20 84.56 -43.39
N SER A 196 9.43 83.70 -44.40
CA SER A 196 10.07 84.13 -45.66
C SER A 196 9.26 85.19 -46.40
N GLU A 197 7.94 85.04 -46.47
CA GLU A 197 7.02 86.01 -47.07
C GLU A 197 7.06 87.35 -46.33
N ILE A 198 7.00 87.33 -45.00
CA ILE A 198 7.10 88.51 -44.14
C ILE A 198 8.45 89.20 -44.34
N HIS A 199 9.56 88.45 -44.35
CA HIS A 199 10.88 88.99 -44.60
C HIS A 199 10.97 89.70 -45.97
N LYS A 200 10.38 89.12 -47.02
CA LYS A 200 10.32 89.77 -48.35
C LYS A 200 9.52 91.07 -48.29
N ARG A 201 8.35 91.07 -47.64
CA ARG A 201 7.52 92.28 -47.51
C ARG A 201 8.21 93.38 -46.72
N LEU A 202 8.88 93.04 -45.62
CA LEU A 202 9.68 93.98 -44.84
C LEU A 202 10.79 94.59 -45.70
N HIS A 203 11.51 93.76 -46.45
CA HIS A 203 12.57 94.24 -47.33
C HIS A 203 12.04 95.19 -48.42
N SER A 204 10.87 94.92 -49.01
CA SER A 204 10.22 95.84 -49.95
C SER A 204 9.83 97.18 -49.30
N ILE A 205 9.35 97.15 -48.05
CA ILE A 205 9.02 98.37 -47.29
C ILE A 205 10.28 99.16 -46.97
N GLU A 206 11.34 98.50 -46.52
CA GLU A 206 12.66 99.14 -46.27
C GLU A 206 13.17 99.85 -47.52
N ASN A 207 13.10 99.19 -48.68
CA ASN A 207 13.52 99.78 -49.95
C ASN A 207 12.66 100.99 -50.34
N ALA A 208 11.34 100.90 -50.23
CA ALA A 208 10.43 102.01 -50.55
C ALA A 208 10.62 103.23 -49.61
N LEU A 209 10.90 102.99 -48.33
CA LEU A 209 11.20 104.05 -47.36
C LEU A 209 12.54 104.73 -47.64
N ASN A 210 13.57 103.95 -48.02
CA ASN A 210 14.85 104.49 -48.47
C ASN A 210 14.69 105.35 -49.74
N ASP A 211 13.90 104.90 -50.72
CA ASP A 211 13.59 105.66 -51.94
C ASP A 211 12.85 106.97 -51.66
N ALA A 212 12.01 107.00 -50.61
CA ALA A 212 11.33 108.20 -50.13
C ALA A 212 12.22 109.13 -49.29
N GLY A 213 13.51 108.82 -49.13
CA GLY A 213 14.47 109.62 -48.36
C GLY A 213 14.38 109.43 -46.84
N ILE A 214 13.62 108.46 -46.36
CA ILE A 214 13.50 108.11 -44.93
C ILE A 214 14.52 107.00 -44.64
N LYS A 215 15.65 107.36 -44.03
CA LYS A 215 16.66 106.38 -43.62
C LYS A 215 16.16 105.57 -42.42
N ILE A 216 16.08 104.25 -42.62
CA ILE A 216 15.90 103.28 -41.54
C ILE A 216 17.30 102.78 -41.14
N HIS A 217 17.63 102.88 -39.86
CA HIS A 217 18.86 102.32 -39.27
C HIS A 217 18.55 101.02 -38.54
#